data_AF-A0A1G2TEY7-F1
#
_entry.id   AF-A0A1G2TEY7-F1
#
_cell.length_a   1.000
_cell.length_b   1.000
_cell.length_c   1.000
_cell.angle_alpha   90.00
_cell.angle_beta   90.00
_cell.angle_gamma   90.00
#
_symmetry.space_group_name_H-M   'P 1'
#
loop_
_entity.id
_entity.type
_entity.pdbx_description
1 polymer ?
#
loop_
_entity_poly.entity_id
_entity_poly.type
_entity_poly.pdbx_seq_one_letter_code
_entity_poly.pdbx_strand_id
1 'polypeptide(L)'
;MEIEERKKGFTLIELLVSITIIGIIFSIVIDYVTNARGRGNDTKVKAQLSRARSTAELYFSNNNSSYNGSAGNIFGPCNTPNSMFTDITSSMATYATQANYPTGATLTCYSTASAYAISALLPGAGGTNSWCVDSLGNSKARDTAINGTAC
;
A
#
# COMPACT_ATOMS: atom_id res chain seq x y z
N MET A 1 31.35 38.31 -49.18
CA MET A 1 31.59 36.85 -49.23
C MET A 1 30.77 36.24 -48.12
N GLU A 2 29.55 35.79 -48.43
CA GLU A 2 28.69 35.11 -47.46
C GLU A 2 29.10 33.63 -47.43
N ILE A 3 29.31 33.12 -46.21
CA ILE A 3 29.63 31.72 -45.96
C ILE A 3 28.27 31.02 -45.82
N GLU A 4 27.85 30.28 -46.85
CA GLU A 4 26.69 29.39 -46.80
C GLU A 4 26.98 28.22 -45.83
N GLU A 5 26.40 28.27 -44.64
CA GLU A 5 26.43 27.14 -43.71
C GLU A 5 25.59 25.99 -44.26
N ARG A 6 26.24 24.89 -44.68
CA ARG A 6 25.53 23.67 -45.09
C ARG A 6 24.78 23.12 -43.88
N LYS A 7 23.44 23.20 -43.92
CA LYS A 7 22.57 22.54 -42.94
C LYS A 7 22.82 21.03 -43.00
N LYS A 8 23.47 20.48 -41.97
CA LYS A 8 23.65 19.03 -41.80
C LYS A 8 22.29 18.42 -41.41
N GLY A 9 21.68 17.67 -42.32
CA GLY A 9 20.51 16.83 -42.03
C GLY A 9 20.93 15.48 -41.46
N PHE A 10 20.10 14.89 -40.60
CA PHE A 10 20.27 13.52 -40.15
C PHE A 10 20.04 12.52 -41.29
N THR A 11 20.81 11.43 -41.31
CA THR A 11 20.58 10.35 -42.27
C THR A 11 19.40 9.46 -41.83
N LEU A 12 18.68 8.89 -42.80
CA LEU A 12 17.60 7.93 -42.50
C LEU A 12 18.11 6.72 -41.71
N ILE A 13 19.36 6.29 -41.97
CA ILE A 13 19.98 5.18 -41.28
C ILE A 13 20.32 5.51 -39.82
N GLU A 14 20.76 6.73 -39.51
CA GLU A 14 20.98 7.17 -38.12
C GLU A 14 19.68 7.18 -37.33
N LEU A 15 18.59 7.66 -37.93
CA LEU A 15 17.30 7.70 -37.25
C LEU A 15 16.76 6.27 -37.05
N LEU A 16 16.94 5.40 -38.03
CA LEU A 16 16.54 3.99 -37.95
C LEU A 16 17.32 3.22 -36.87
N VAL A 17 18.64 3.33 -36.83
CA VAL A 17 19.45 2.64 -35.81
C VAL A 17 19.11 3.15 -34.41
N SER A 18 18.85 4.45 -34.26
CA SER A 18 18.53 5.05 -32.95
C SER A 18 17.23 4.52 -32.37
N ILE A 19 16.15 4.45 -33.16
CA ILE A 19 14.87 3.90 -32.68
C ILE A 19 14.98 2.40 -32.37
N THR A 20 15.83 1.66 -33.11
CA THR A 20 16.09 0.25 -32.82
C THR A 20 16.79 0.08 -31.47
N ILE A 21 17.82 0.88 -31.18
CA ILE A 21 18.55 0.82 -29.91
C ILE A 21 17.64 1.23 -28.74
N ILE A 22 16.86 2.32 -28.89
CA ILE A 22 15.91 2.75 -27.86
C ILE A 22 14.88 1.65 -27.58
N GLY A 23 14.39 0.97 -28.61
CA GLY A 23 13.43 -0.14 -28.47
C GLY A 23 13.97 -1.29 -27.60
N ILE A 24 15.22 -1.71 -27.82
CA ILE A 24 15.86 -2.78 -27.05
C ILE A 24 15.99 -2.39 -25.57
N ILE A 25 16.41 -1.15 -25.29
CA ILE A 25 16.57 -0.66 -23.91
C ILE A 25 15.21 -0.56 -23.23
N PHE A 26 14.16 -0.12 -23.95
CA PHE A 26 12.84 0.09 -23.38
C PHE A 26 12.20 -1.20 -22.84
N SER A 27 12.39 -2.33 -23.54
CA SER A 27 11.88 -3.63 -23.08
C SER A 27 12.39 -4.01 -21.68
N ILE A 28 13.68 -3.80 -21.40
CA ILE A 28 14.28 -4.13 -20.10
C ILE A 28 13.79 -3.17 -19.01
N VAL A 29 13.63 -1.89 -19.35
CA VAL A 29 13.24 -0.84 -18.40
C VAL A 29 11.81 -1.02 -17.90
N ILE A 30 10.87 -1.51 -18.73
CA ILE A 30 9.47 -1.68 -18.32
C ILE A 30 9.34 -2.68 -17.16
N ASP A 31 10.01 -3.81 -17.23
CA ASP A 31 9.95 -4.83 -16.18
C ASP A 31 10.58 -4.33 -14.88
N TYR A 32 11.72 -3.63 -15.00
CA TYR A 32 12.37 -3.00 -13.85
C TYR A 32 11.46 -1.98 -13.15
N VAL A 33 10.82 -1.09 -13.92
CA VAL A 33 9.93 -0.05 -13.38
C VAL A 33 8.69 -0.67 -12.75
N THR A 34 8.13 -1.72 -13.34
CA THR A 34 6.95 -2.41 -12.79
C THR A 34 7.27 -3.05 -11.44
N ASN A 35 8.41 -3.75 -11.33
CA ASN A 35 8.87 -4.34 -10.08
C ASN A 35 9.25 -3.28 -9.03
N ALA A 36 9.83 -2.15 -9.43
CA ALA A 36 10.13 -1.04 -8.54
C ALA A 36 8.85 -0.40 -7.97
N ARG A 37 7.82 -0.21 -8.80
CA ARG A 37 6.50 0.29 -8.37
C ARG A 37 5.81 -0.69 -7.42
N GLY A 38 5.87 -1.99 -7.70
CA GLY A 38 5.37 -3.03 -6.80
C GLY A 38 5.98 -2.93 -5.40
N ARG A 39 7.32 -2.88 -5.32
CA ARG A 39 8.04 -2.70 -4.04
C ARG A 39 7.72 -1.38 -3.34
N GLY A 40 7.53 -0.29 -4.10
CA GLY A 40 7.10 1.00 -3.57
C GLY A 40 5.69 0.95 -2.97
N ASN A 41 4.76 0.27 -3.63
CA ASN A 41 3.42 0.05 -3.14
C ASN A 41 3.42 -0.78 -1.85
N ASP A 42 4.18 -1.86 -1.79
CA ASP A 42 4.32 -2.68 -0.58
C ASP A 42 4.91 -1.88 0.59
N THR A 43 5.89 -1.02 0.31
CA THR A 43 6.47 -0.11 1.31
C THR A 43 5.44 0.90 1.82
N LYS A 44 4.61 1.45 0.93
CA LYS A 44 3.49 2.32 1.31
C LYS A 44 2.52 1.58 2.22
N VAL A 45 2.13 0.35 1.89
CA VAL A 45 1.25 -0.47 2.74
C VAL A 45 1.83 -0.65 4.14
N LYS A 46 3.09 -1.09 4.24
CA LYS A 46 3.78 -1.30 5.52
C LYS A 46 3.85 -0.01 6.35
N ALA A 47 4.14 1.13 5.71
CA ALA A 47 4.20 2.42 6.39
C ALA A 47 2.83 2.87 6.91
N GLN A 48 1.76 2.68 6.15
CA GLN A 48 0.40 3.01 6.58
C GLN A 48 -0.01 2.15 7.78
N LEU A 49 0.21 0.84 7.72
CA LEU A 49 -0.10 -0.07 8.82
C LEU A 49 0.75 0.19 10.07
N SER A 50 2.01 0.58 9.91
CA SER A 50 2.86 1.00 11.04
C SER A 50 2.29 2.22 11.76
N ARG A 51 1.70 3.18 11.04
CA ARG A 51 1.05 4.35 11.64
C ARG A 51 -0.30 3.99 12.26
N ALA A 52 -1.03 3.07 11.63
CA ALA A 52 -2.28 2.55 12.17
C ALA A 52 -2.10 2.00 13.59
N ARG A 53 -0.95 1.37 13.90
CA ARG A 53 -0.66 0.90 15.27
C ARG A 53 -0.71 2.01 16.31
N SER A 54 0.09 3.05 16.12
CA SER A 54 0.10 4.19 17.07
C SER A 54 -1.27 4.85 17.18
N THR A 55 -2.01 4.90 16.08
CA THR A 55 -3.36 5.47 16.05
C THR A 55 -4.39 4.57 16.76
N ALA A 56 -4.17 3.26 16.77
CA ALA A 56 -5.05 2.30 17.43
C ALA A 56 -4.90 2.41 18.95
N GLU A 57 -3.67 2.56 19.44
CA GLU A 57 -3.41 2.83 20.86
C GLU A 57 -4.04 4.16 21.30
N LEU A 58 -3.98 5.19 20.45
CA LEU A 58 -4.66 6.46 20.71
C LEU A 58 -6.17 6.27 20.82
N TYR A 59 -6.78 5.52 19.89
CA TYR A 59 -8.19 5.17 19.96
C TYR A 59 -8.54 4.45 21.27
N PHE A 60 -7.75 3.45 21.66
CA PHE A 60 -7.94 2.69 22.89
C PHE A 60 -7.92 3.58 24.13
N SER A 61 -6.97 4.52 24.20
CA SER A 61 -6.88 5.49 25.30
C SER A 61 -8.10 6.42 25.36
N ASN A 62 -8.62 6.84 24.21
CA ASN A 62 -9.78 7.74 24.13
C ASN A 62 -11.12 7.03 24.35
N ASN A 63 -11.16 5.72 24.09
CA ASN A 63 -12.38 4.91 24.11
C ASN A 63 -12.40 3.96 25.32
N ASN A 64 -12.12 4.50 26.51
CA ASN A 64 -12.24 3.79 27.79
C ASN A 64 -11.49 2.44 27.83
N SER A 65 -10.29 2.35 27.25
CA SER A 65 -9.51 1.11 27.18
C SER A 65 -10.24 -0.02 26.43
N SER A 66 -10.86 0.33 25.30
CA SER A 66 -11.52 -0.62 24.40
C SER A 66 -11.20 -0.34 22.94
N TYR A 67 -10.90 -1.38 22.16
CA TYR A 67 -10.78 -1.28 20.69
C TYR A 67 -12.14 -1.43 19.98
N ASN A 68 -13.22 -1.71 20.71
CA ASN A 68 -14.55 -1.76 20.12
C ASN A 68 -15.17 -0.36 20.05
N GLY A 69 -15.68 -0.01 18.87
CA GLY A 69 -16.67 1.05 18.75
C GLY A 69 -18.07 0.57 19.13
N SER A 70 -19.07 1.42 18.90
CA SER A 70 -20.48 1.07 19.13
C SER A 70 -20.97 -0.11 18.28
N ALA A 71 -20.26 -0.43 17.19
CA ALA A 71 -20.52 -1.63 16.39
C ALA A 71 -20.10 -2.95 17.06
N GLY A 72 -19.37 -2.90 18.19
CA GLY A 72 -18.84 -4.07 18.87
C GLY A 72 -17.67 -4.71 18.11
N ASN A 73 -17.59 -6.04 18.20
CA ASN A 73 -16.53 -6.81 17.56
C ASN A 73 -16.67 -6.76 16.04
N ILE A 74 -15.57 -6.52 15.33
CA ILE A 74 -15.52 -6.46 13.87
C ILE A 74 -14.71 -7.62 13.32
N PHE A 75 -15.19 -8.15 12.20
CA PHE A 75 -14.54 -9.16 11.38
C PHE A 75 -14.76 -8.81 9.90
N GLY A 76 -13.68 -8.63 9.15
CA GLY A 76 -13.76 -8.47 7.69
C GLY A 76 -13.30 -7.08 7.21
N PRO A 77 -14.05 -6.38 6.34
CA PRO A 77 -13.59 -5.13 5.76
C PRO A 77 -13.53 -4.00 6.81
N CYS A 78 -12.57 -3.10 6.64
CA CYS A 78 -12.29 -2.01 7.59
C CYS A 78 -13.27 -0.81 7.52
N ASN A 79 -14.43 -0.99 6.90
CA ASN A 79 -15.41 0.08 6.65
C ASN A 79 -16.71 -0.10 7.44
N THR A 80 -16.74 -0.99 8.43
CA THR A 80 -17.93 -1.17 9.27
C THR A 80 -18.25 0.13 10.01
N PRO A 81 -19.44 0.73 9.82
CA PRO A 81 -19.80 1.97 10.48
C PRO A 81 -19.74 1.84 12.00
N ASN A 82 -19.33 2.92 12.69
CA ASN A 82 -19.19 2.96 14.15
C ASN A 82 -18.19 1.94 14.72
N SER A 83 -17.25 1.46 13.91
CA SER A 83 -16.09 0.71 14.38
C SER A 83 -14.90 1.64 14.64
N MET A 84 -13.88 1.15 15.35
CA MET A 84 -12.62 1.87 15.51
C MET A 84 -11.99 2.25 14.16
N PHE A 85 -12.18 1.43 13.13
CA PHE A 85 -11.59 1.64 11.81
C PHE A 85 -12.20 2.81 11.05
N THR A 86 -13.41 3.21 11.42
CA THR A 86 -14.08 4.40 10.87
C THR A 86 -13.93 5.64 11.74
N ASP A 87 -13.21 5.55 12.87
CA ASP A 87 -13.06 6.69 13.78
C ASP A 87 -12.18 7.80 13.16
N ILE A 88 -12.76 8.99 13.07
CA ILE A 88 -12.09 10.20 12.59
C ILE A 88 -11.40 10.96 13.72
N THR A 89 -11.84 10.78 14.97
CA THR A 89 -11.35 11.53 16.13
C THR A 89 -9.90 11.17 16.43
N SER A 90 -9.59 9.88 16.41
CA SER A 90 -8.24 9.36 16.54
C SER A 90 -7.51 9.37 15.19
N SER A 91 -8.17 9.71 14.08
CA SER A 91 -7.67 9.61 12.70
C SER A 91 -7.44 8.17 12.20
N MET A 92 -8.07 7.17 12.82
CA MET A 92 -7.94 5.77 12.40
C MET A 92 -8.49 5.55 10.98
N ALA A 93 -9.57 6.27 10.62
CA ALA A 93 -10.17 6.22 9.29
C ALA A 93 -9.15 6.48 8.17
N THR A 94 -8.15 7.34 8.39
CA THR A 94 -7.08 7.60 7.42
C THR A 94 -6.26 6.34 7.10
N TYR A 95 -6.01 5.49 8.09
CA TYR A 95 -5.18 4.30 7.94
C TYR A 95 -5.97 3.02 7.65
N ALA A 96 -7.29 3.05 7.79
CA ALA A 96 -8.17 1.91 7.53
C ALA A 96 -9.05 2.07 6.28
N THR A 97 -9.01 3.23 5.60
CA THR A 97 -9.74 3.46 4.36
C THR A 97 -9.04 2.83 3.15
N GLN A 98 -9.74 1.93 2.45
CA GLN A 98 -9.22 1.20 1.28
C GLN A 98 -8.68 2.12 0.16
N ALA A 99 -9.30 3.29 -0.05
CA ALA A 99 -8.88 4.24 -1.08
C ALA A 99 -7.48 4.83 -0.85
N ASN A 100 -6.93 4.77 0.37
CA ASN A 100 -5.60 5.27 0.68
C ASN A 100 -4.48 4.27 0.31
N TYR A 101 -4.86 3.05 -0.03
CA TYR A 101 -3.96 1.96 -0.37
C TYR A 101 -3.85 1.76 -1.88
N PRO A 102 -2.71 1.25 -2.38
CA PRO A 102 -2.54 0.95 -3.80
C PRO A 102 -3.53 -0.13 -4.26
N THR A 103 -3.87 -0.12 -5.55
CA THR A 103 -4.71 -1.15 -6.16
C THR A 103 -4.16 -2.55 -5.88
N GLY A 104 -5.03 -3.47 -5.45
CA GLY A 104 -4.66 -4.84 -5.08
C GLY A 104 -4.25 -5.01 -3.60
N ALA A 105 -4.10 -3.93 -2.84
CA ALA A 105 -3.86 -4.01 -1.39
C ALA A 105 -5.18 -4.04 -0.61
N THR A 106 -5.91 -5.16 -0.66
CA THR A 106 -7.17 -5.31 0.09
C THR A 106 -6.92 -5.33 1.59
N LEU A 107 -7.64 -4.49 2.33
CA LEU A 107 -7.58 -4.48 3.80
C LEU A 107 -8.53 -5.49 4.42
N THR A 108 -8.11 -6.02 5.57
CA THR A 108 -8.94 -6.84 6.45
C THR A 108 -8.66 -6.42 7.89
N CYS A 109 -9.72 -6.21 8.65
CA CYS A 109 -9.71 -5.66 9.99
C CYS A 109 -10.46 -6.55 10.97
N TYR A 110 -9.90 -6.63 12.17
CA TYR A 110 -10.44 -7.35 13.30
C TYR A 110 -10.34 -6.46 14.53
N SER A 111 -11.42 -6.34 15.27
CA SER A 111 -11.42 -5.69 16.58
C SER A 111 -12.30 -6.45 17.55
N THR A 112 -11.87 -6.48 18.80
CA THR A 112 -12.61 -6.90 19.98
C THR A 112 -12.39 -5.86 21.06
N ALA A 113 -12.98 -5.99 22.24
CA ALA A 113 -12.73 -5.01 23.32
C ALA A 113 -11.24 -4.90 23.69
N SER A 114 -10.50 -6.02 23.70
CA SER A 114 -9.12 -6.06 24.21
C SER A 114 -8.04 -6.23 23.14
N ALA A 115 -8.41 -6.53 21.89
CA ALA A 115 -7.44 -6.78 20.83
C ALA A 115 -7.91 -6.30 19.46
N TYR A 116 -6.96 -5.88 18.62
CA TYR A 116 -7.19 -5.58 17.21
C TYR A 116 -6.11 -6.21 16.33
N ALA A 117 -6.45 -6.41 15.06
CA ALA A 117 -5.49 -6.64 14.00
C ALA A 117 -5.96 -6.00 12.70
N ILE A 118 -4.99 -5.51 11.92
CA ILE A 118 -5.21 -4.98 10.58
C ILE A 118 -4.20 -5.66 9.66
N SER A 119 -4.68 -6.24 8.56
CA SER A 119 -3.82 -6.68 7.48
C SER A 119 -4.17 -5.99 6.18
N ALA A 120 -3.18 -5.84 5.30
CA ALA A 120 -3.43 -5.52 3.91
C ALA A 120 -2.59 -6.41 3.00
N LEU A 121 -3.18 -6.83 1.88
CA LEU A 121 -2.47 -7.57 0.84
C LEU A 121 -1.34 -6.72 0.25
N LEU A 122 -0.27 -7.38 -0.18
CA LEU A 122 0.91 -6.78 -0.78
C LEU A 122 0.83 -6.98 -2.30
N PRO A 123 0.41 -5.95 -3.07
CA PRO A 123 0.22 -6.09 -4.51
C PRO A 123 1.54 -6.30 -5.26
N GLY A 124 2.67 -5.81 -4.73
CA GLY A 124 4.00 -6.07 -5.28
C GLY A 124 4.49 -7.51 -5.08
N ALA A 125 3.90 -8.24 -4.14
CA ALA A 125 4.20 -9.65 -3.85
C ALA A 125 3.22 -10.64 -4.51
N GLY A 126 2.46 -10.19 -5.53
CA GLY A 126 1.49 -11.05 -6.23
C GLY A 126 0.10 -11.12 -5.59
N GLY A 127 -0.18 -10.31 -4.55
CA GLY A 127 -1.52 -10.13 -4.00
C GLY A 127 -2.03 -11.28 -3.13
N THR A 128 -1.19 -12.26 -2.79
CA THR A 128 -1.50 -13.34 -1.84
C THR A 128 -0.95 -13.05 -0.46
N ASN A 129 0.32 -12.62 -0.40
CA ASN A 129 0.95 -12.24 0.86
C ASN A 129 0.32 -10.96 1.42
N SER A 130 0.18 -10.90 2.74
CA SER A 130 -0.30 -9.74 3.46
C SER A 130 0.75 -9.24 4.45
N TRP A 131 0.68 -7.96 4.79
CA TRP A 131 1.35 -7.41 5.96
C TRP A 131 0.31 -7.22 7.05
N CYS A 132 0.59 -7.74 8.24
CA CYS A 132 -0.30 -7.65 9.39
C CYS A 132 0.35 -6.85 10.52
N VAL A 133 -0.48 -6.05 11.20
CA VAL A 133 -0.19 -5.41 12.48
C VAL A 133 -1.28 -5.74 13.50
N ASP A 134 -0.92 -5.89 14.77
CA ASP A 134 -1.87 -6.22 15.84
C ASP A 134 -1.58 -5.48 17.16
N SER A 135 -2.53 -5.61 18.09
CA SER A 135 -2.47 -5.11 19.47
C SER A 135 -1.37 -5.72 20.35
N LEU A 136 -0.76 -6.85 19.94
CA LEU A 136 0.39 -7.44 20.62
C LEU A 136 1.72 -6.81 20.16
N GLY A 137 1.64 -5.90 19.21
CA GLY A 137 2.78 -5.19 18.65
C GLY A 137 3.49 -5.92 17.52
N ASN A 138 2.91 -6.99 16.99
CA ASN A 138 3.47 -7.69 15.84
C ASN A 138 3.38 -6.82 14.58
N SER A 139 4.36 -7.00 13.71
CA SER A 139 4.40 -6.39 12.38
C SER A 139 5.15 -7.34 11.46
N LYS A 140 4.41 -8.25 10.82
CA LYS A 140 4.99 -9.36 10.06
C LYS A 140 4.22 -9.66 8.79
N ALA A 141 4.92 -10.29 7.85
CA ALA A 141 4.32 -10.83 6.64
C ALA A 141 3.52 -12.10 6.97
N ARG A 142 2.45 -12.33 6.21
CA ARG A 142 1.67 -13.57 6.22
C ARG A 142 1.41 -14.00 4.78
N ASP A 143 1.12 -15.28 4.59
CA ASP A 143 0.79 -15.83 3.27
C ASP A 143 -0.66 -15.56 2.84
N THR A 144 -1.51 -15.16 3.78
CA THR A 144 -2.92 -14.81 3.56
C THR A 144 -3.32 -13.61 4.41
N ALA A 145 -4.52 -13.08 4.18
CA ALA A 145 -5.16 -12.13 5.10
C ALA A 145 -5.36 -12.74 6.50
N ILE A 146 -5.55 -11.87 7.49
CA ILE A 146 -5.81 -12.29 8.88
C ILE A 146 -7.18 -12.94 9.04
N ASN A 147 -7.23 -13.93 9.92
CA ASN A 147 -8.46 -14.66 10.31
C ASN A 147 -8.79 -14.49 11.81
N GLY A 148 -8.24 -13.46 12.45
CA GLY A 148 -8.40 -13.20 13.88
C GLY A 148 -7.73 -11.90 14.32
N THR A 149 -7.73 -11.64 15.62
CA THR A 149 -7.11 -10.45 16.25
C THR A 149 -5.59 -10.54 16.42
N ALA A 150 -4.95 -11.55 15.82
CA ALA A 150 -3.51 -11.73 15.87
C ALA A 150 -2.92 -11.91 14.47
N CYS A 151 -1.75 -11.31 14.27
CA CYS A 151 -0.84 -11.68 13.21
C CYS A 151 -0.20 -13.03 13.55
#